data_AF-A0A3P7T2C6-F1
#
_entry.id   AF-A0A3P7T2C6-F1
#
_cell.length_a   1.000
_cell.length_b   1.000
_cell.length_c   1.000
_cell.angle_alpha   90.00
_cell.angle_beta   90.00
_cell.angle_gamma   90.00
#
_symmetry.space_group_name_H-M   'P 1'
#
loop_
_entity.id
_entity.type
_entity.pdbx_description
1 polymer ?
#
loop_
_entity_poly.entity_id
_entity_poly.type
_entity_poly.pdbx_seq_one_letter_code
_entity_poly.pdbx_strand_id
1 'polypeptide(L)'
;MAAYKQWREWADPKVCCDYGLSMAITSWNKEIERQMEEVVKPEYGINSFKFFLAYSGLFMVRDEEFFQGMLACSRLGALARVHAENGSVIEEKCKMLLSQGVTGPEGHTQSRPEEVCVFMNIRQWLTLDHHTLQVWRGLDWSLPI
;
A
#
# COMPACT_ATOMS: atom_id res chain seq x y z
N MET A 1 12.30 -0.32 -11.19
CA MET A 1 13.72 -0.29 -10.75
C MET A 1 14.35 1.10 -10.57
N ALA A 2 14.06 2.11 -11.43
CA ALA A 2 14.69 3.44 -11.34
C ALA A 2 14.52 4.12 -9.97
N ALA A 3 13.31 4.08 -9.40
CA ALA A 3 13.02 4.68 -8.10
C ALA A 3 13.89 4.10 -6.97
N TYR A 4 14.06 2.77 -6.91
CA TYR A 4 14.93 2.13 -5.91
C TYR A 4 16.34 2.69 -5.97
N LYS A 5 16.95 2.74 -7.17
CA LYS A 5 18.31 3.24 -7.36
C LYS A 5 18.44 4.68 -6.91
N GLN A 6 17.48 5.53 -7.28
CA GLN A 6 17.47 6.94 -6.88
C GLN A 6 17.46 7.10 -5.35
N TRP A 7 16.64 6.32 -4.64
CA TRP A 7 16.57 6.38 -3.18
C TRP A 7 17.86 5.90 -2.52
N ARG A 8 18.49 4.84 -3.05
CA ARG A 8 19.80 4.38 -2.60
C ARG A 8 20.88 5.43 -2.81
N GLU A 9 20.94 6.06 -3.99
CA GLU A 9 21.89 7.12 -4.31
C GLU A 9 21.77 8.35 -3.38
N TRP A 10 20.56 8.69 -2.96
CA TRP A 10 20.34 9.79 -2.02
C TRP A 10 20.71 9.44 -0.58
N ALA A 11 20.47 8.19 -0.17
CA ALA A 11 20.63 7.74 1.20
C ALA A 11 22.05 7.25 1.50
N ASP A 12 22.61 6.38 0.66
CA ASP A 12 23.91 5.72 0.88
C ASP A 12 25.06 6.68 1.29
N PRO A 13 25.23 7.88 0.70
CA PRO A 13 26.30 8.78 1.10
C PRO A 13 26.00 9.65 2.34
N LYS A 14 24.77 9.61 2.88
CA LYS A 14 24.30 10.56 3.91
C LYS A 14 23.85 9.92 5.22
N VAL A 15 23.45 8.65 5.20
CA VAL A 15 22.93 7.98 6.40
C VAL A 15 24.05 7.81 7.44
N CYS A 16 23.74 8.14 8.70
CA CYS A 16 24.65 7.94 9.83
C CYS A 16 24.38 6.65 10.61
N CYS A 17 23.37 5.88 10.19
CA CYS A 17 22.96 4.61 10.78
C CYS A 17 22.36 3.70 9.70
N ASP A 18 22.20 2.42 10.03
CA ASP A 18 21.60 1.44 9.13
C ASP A 18 20.17 1.81 8.76
N TYR A 19 19.79 1.48 7.52
CA TYR A 19 18.45 1.76 7.00
C TYR A 19 17.95 0.64 6.10
N GLY A 20 16.63 0.57 5.96
CA GLY A 20 15.93 -0.29 5.00
C GLY A 20 14.89 0.50 4.22
N LEU A 21 14.48 -0.03 3.07
CA LEU A 21 13.49 0.61 2.20
C LEU A 21 12.25 -0.28 2.06
N SER A 22 11.07 0.36 2.01
CA SER A 22 9.83 -0.24 1.52
C SER A 22 9.52 0.34 0.15
N MET A 23 8.96 -0.45 -0.76
CA MET A 23 8.56 0.06 -2.08
C MET A 23 7.07 0.39 -2.14
N ALA A 24 6.74 1.60 -2.58
CA ALA A 24 5.36 1.99 -2.84
C ALA A 24 4.88 1.41 -4.18
N ILE A 25 3.71 0.78 -4.17
CA ILE A 25 3.00 0.28 -5.34
C ILE A 25 1.86 1.26 -5.62
N THR A 26 2.04 2.10 -6.62
CA THR A 26 1.11 3.19 -6.99
C THR A 26 0.27 2.87 -8.22
N SER A 27 0.54 1.73 -8.87
CA SER A 27 -0.23 1.17 -9.97
C SER A 27 0.04 -0.32 -10.07
N TRP A 28 -0.83 -1.06 -10.76
CA TRP A 28 -0.70 -2.51 -10.89
C TRP A 28 -0.73 -2.97 -12.34
N ASN A 29 0.24 -3.80 -12.71
CA ASN A 29 0.29 -4.54 -13.96
C ASN A 29 1.31 -5.69 -13.85
N LYS A 30 1.40 -6.53 -14.89
CA LYS A 30 2.33 -7.66 -14.92
C LYS A 30 3.81 -7.27 -14.82
N GLU A 31 4.17 -6.08 -15.28
CA GLU A 31 5.54 -5.58 -15.16
C GLU A 31 5.86 -5.18 -13.71
N ILE A 32 4.91 -4.59 -12.98
CA ILE A 32 5.08 -4.30 -11.54
C ILE A 32 5.24 -5.59 -10.75
N GLU A 33 4.44 -6.61 -11.03
CA GLU A 33 4.56 -7.94 -10.41
C GLU A 33 5.97 -8.54 -10.62
N ARG A 34 6.48 -8.50 -11.85
CA ARG A 34 7.86 -8.91 -12.18
C ARG A 34 8.92 -8.07 -11.45
N GLN A 35 8.69 -6.77 -11.31
CA GLN A 35 9.61 -5.91 -10.57
C GLN A 35 9.58 -6.20 -9.07
N MET A 36 8.43 -6.57 -8.51
CA MET A 36 8.33 -7.02 -7.11
C MET A 36 9.16 -8.29 -6.90
N GLU A 37 9.06 -9.27 -7.81
CA GLU A 37 9.89 -10.49 -7.81
C GLU A 37 11.40 -10.19 -7.88
N GLU A 38 11.80 -9.14 -8.60
CA GLU A 38 13.19 -8.75 -8.71
C GLU A 38 13.71 -8.11 -7.41
N VAL A 39 12.94 -7.18 -6.82
CA VAL A 39 13.42 -6.39 -5.67
C VAL A 39 13.39 -7.15 -4.34
N VAL A 40 12.67 -8.27 -4.26
CA VAL A 40 12.72 -9.16 -3.08
C VAL A 40 14.01 -9.97 -3.01
N LYS A 41 14.74 -10.11 -4.12
CA LYS A 41 15.96 -10.88 -4.14
C LYS A 41 17.04 -10.27 -3.22
N PRO A 42 17.97 -11.09 -2.69
CA PRO A 42 18.97 -10.64 -1.72
C PRO A 42 19.82 -9.45 -2.17
N GLU A 43 20.00 -9.26 -3.48
CA GLU A 43 20.77 -8.14 -4.04
C GLU A 43 20.12 -6.78 -3.74
N TYR A 44 18.79 -6.73 -3.64
CA TYR A 44 18.02 -5.51 -3.38
C TYR A 44 17.48 -5.45 -1.95
N GLY A 45 17.05 -6.60 -1.40
CA GLY A 45 16.66 -6.78 0.00
C GLY A 45 15.30 -6.16 0.40
N ILE A 46 14.40 -5.89 -0.55
CA ILE A 46 13.08 -5.30 -0.24
C ILE A 46 12.09 -6.40 0.14
N ASN A 47 11.61 -6.41 1.38
CA ASN A 47 10.62 -7.39 1.84
C ASN A 47 9.26 -6.76 2.22
N SER A 48 9.03 -5.49 1.88
CA SER A 48 7.80 -4.79 2.23
C SER A 48 7.32 -3.83 1.13
N PHE A 49 6.02 -3.89 0.85
CA PHE A 49 5.36 -3.14 -0.21
C PHE A 49 4.22 -2.28 0.35
N LYS A 50 4.16 -1.00 -0.02
CA LYS A 50 3.16 -0.05 0.49
C LYS A 50 2.14 0.27 -0.60
N PHE A 51 0.87 0.01 -0.31
CA PHE A 51 -0.28 0.32 -1.15
C PHE A 51 -1.06 1.50 -0.56
N PHE A 52 -1.79 2.22 -1.41
CA PHE A 52 -2.66 3.33 -1.01
C PHE A 52 -4.08 3.09 -1.51
N LEU A 53 -5.06 3.12 -0.61
CA LEU A 53 -6.49 3.12 -0.96
C LEU A 53 -7.08 4.54 -1.00
N ALA A 54 -6.24 5.54 -0.72
CA ALA A 54 -6.53 6.96 -0.84
C ALA A 54 -5.59 7.64 -1.83
N TYR A 55 -5.72 8.95 -1.98
CA TYR A 55 -5.03 9.77 -2.99
C TYR A 55 -5.46 9.40 -4.42
N SER A 56 -6.78 9.48 -4.65
CA SER A 56 -7.42 9.31 -5.96
C SER A 56 -6.69 10.12 -7.04
N GLY A 57 -6.37 9.48 -8.17
CA GLY A 57 -5.66 10.08 -9.30
C GLY A 57 -4.14 10.22 -9.14
N LEU A 58 -3.55 9.86 -7.99
CA LEU A 58 -2.10 9.94 -7.76
C LEU A 58 -1.49 8.60 -7.37
N PHE A 59 -1.92 8.02 -6.26
CA PHE A 59 -1.33 6.79 -5.69
C PHE A 59 -2.35 5.69 -5.44
N MET A 60 -3.65 6.02 -5.50
CA MET A 60 -4.73 5.10 -5.20
C MET A 60 -4.74 3.92 -6.17
N VAL A 61 -4.59 2.71 -5.64
CA VAL A 61 -4.86 1.48 -6.37
C VAL A 61 -6.32 1.09 -6.24
N ARG A 62 -6.88 0.45 -7.27
CA ARG A 62 -8.24 -0.10 -7.21
C ARG A 62 -8.27 -1.38 -6.38
N ASP A 63 -9.45 -1.76 -5.87
CA ASP A 63 -9.62 -2.96 -5.04
C ASP A 63 -9.10 -4.24 -5.74
N GLU A 64 -9.35 -4.36 -7.04
CA GLU A 64 -8.87 -5.47 -7.87
C GLU A 64 -7.33 -5.55 -7.91
N GLU A 65 -6.69 -4.38 -8.07
CA GLU A 65 -5.25 -4.21 -8.17
C GLU A 65 -4.58 -4.46 -6.82
N PHE A 66 -5.19 -3.95 -5.75
CA PHE A 66 -4.75 -4.20 -4.39
C PHE A 66 -4.84 -5.68 -4.03
N PHE A 67 -5.94 -6.35 -4.38
CA PHE A 67 -6.09 -7.78 -4.16
C PHE A 67 -5.01 -8.60 -4.87
N GLN A 68 -4.74 -8.32 -6.16
CA GLN A 68 -3.65 -8.96 -6.88
C GLN A 68 -2.27 -8.65 -6.26
N GLY A 69 -2.07 -7.42 -5.80
CA GLY A 69 -0.88 -7.02 -5.05
C GLY A 69 -0.68 -7.80 -3.76
N MET A 70 -1.73 -8.01 -2.99
CA MET A 70 -1.67 -8.84 -1.78
C MET A 70 -1.35 -10.30 -2.10
N LEU A 71 -1.94 -10.87 -3.16
CA LEU A 71 -1.61 -12.23 -3.62
C LEU A 71 -0.14 -12.36 -4.01
N ALA A 72 0.40 -11.36 -4.71
CA ALA A 72 1.82 -11.32 -5.04
C ALA A 72 2.69 -11.24 -3.78
N CYS A 73 2.35 -10.37 -2.83
CA CYS A 73 3.06 -10.27 -1.55
C CYS A 73 3.07 -11.61 -0.80
N SER A 74 1.93 -12.30 -0.75
CA SER A 74 1.81 -13.64 -0.14
C SER A 74 2.75 -14.67 -0.80
N ARG A 75 2.76 -14.75 -2.14
CA ARG A 75 3.65 -15.68 -2.86
C ARG A 75 5.14 -15.36 -2.68
N LEU A 76 5.49 -14.08 -2.54
CA LEU A 76 6.87 -13.63 -2.36
C LEU A 76 7.34 -13.65 -0.92
N GLY A 77 6.46 -13.97 0.05
CA GLY A 77 6.78 -13.86 1.48
C GLY A 77 7.05 -12.41 1.93
N ALA A 78 6.47 -11.43 1.24
CA ALA A 78 6.66 -10.01 1.50
C ALA A 78 5.50 -9.41 2.31
N LEU A 79 5.79 -8.39 3.12
CA LEU A 79 4.80 -7.69 3.93
C LEU A 79 4.04 -6.64 3.11
N ALA A 80 2.73 -6.82 2.95
CA ALA A 80 1.84 -5.81 2.43
C ALA A 80 1.52 -4.76 3.52
N ARG A 81 1.83 -3.49 3.25
CA ARG A 81 1.48 -2.34 4.08
C ARG A 81 0.43 -1.54 3.33
N VAL A 82 -0.60 -1.06 4.02
CA VAL A 82 -1.69 -0.30 3.38
C VAL A 82 -1.85 1.07 4.04
N HIS A 83 -2.20 2.07 3.24
CA HIS A 83 -2.79 3.32 3.71
C HIS A 83 -4.30 3.20 3.54
N ALA A 84 -4.98 2.78 4.60
CA ALA A 84 -6.36 2.31 4.57
C ALA A 84 -7.36 3.44 4.83
N GLU A 85 -7.42 4.38 3.90
CA GLU A 85 -8.44 5.44 3.86
C GLU A 85 -9.27 5.28 2.57
N ASN A 86 -10.55 5.66 2.57
CA ASN A 86 -11.39 5.60 1.38
C ASN A 86 -11.17 6.84 0.49
N GLY A 87 -10.36 6.70 -0.56
CA GLY A 87 -10.01 7.81 -1.45
C GLY A 87 -11.20 8.49 -2.11
N SER A 88 -12.20 7.72 -2.55
CA SER A 88 -13.39 8.25 -3.21
C SER A 88 -14.22 9.13 -2.26
N VAL A 89 -14.42 8.68 -1.01
CA VAL A 89 -15.14 9.46 0.00
C VAL A 89 -14.39 10.75 0.35
N ILE A 90 -13.07 10.66 0.51
CA ILE A 90 -12.22 11.81 0.82
C ILE A 90 -12.29 12.85 -0.30
N GLU A 91 -12.23 12.41 -1.56
CA GLU A 91 -12.29 13.30 -2.72
C GLU A 91 -13.61 14.08 -2.76
N GLU A 92 -14.74 13.38 -2.59
CA GLU A 92 -16.06 14.02 -2.57
C GLU A 92 -16.22 14.97 -1.38
N LYS A 93 -15.77 14.58 -0.18
CA LYS A 93 -15.80 15.46 0.99
C LYS A 93 -14.92 16.70 0.83
N CYS A 94 -13.74 16.57 0.22
CA CYS A 94 -12.90 17.72 -0.11
C CYS A 94 -13.63 18.70 -1.03
N LYS A 95 -14.27 18.21 -2.10
CA LYS A 95 -15.07 19.04 -3.01
C LYS A 95 -16.22 19.76 -2.28
N MET A 96 -16.92 19.06 -1.39
CA MET A 96 -18.01 19.62 -0.59
C MET A 96 -17.54 20.72 0.37
N LEU A 97 -16.42 20.52 1.08
CA LEU A 97 -15.93 21.52 2.03
C LEU A 97 -15.42 22.77 1.33
N LEU A 98 -14.73 22.60 0.19
CA LEU A 98 -14.29 23.71 -0.64
C LEU A 98 -15.49 24.51 -1.19
N SER A 99 -16.57 23.84 -1.61
CA SER A 99 -17.78 24.53 -2.08
C SER A 99 -18.54 25.24 -0.97
N GLN A 100 -18.36 24.82 0.29
CA GLN A 100 -18.86 25.50 1.48
C GLN A 100 -17.95 26.64 1.97
N GLY A 101 -16.85 26.92 1.27
CA GLY A 101 -15.89 27.98 1.62
C GLY A 101 -14.90 27.60 2.72
N VAL A 102 -14.85 26.33 3.12
CA VAL A 102 -13.86 25.83 4.10
C VAL A 102 -12.54 25.58 3.36
N THR A 103 -11.66 26.58 3.37
CA THR A 103 -10.34 26.52 2.73
C THR A 103 -9.18 26.48 3.72
N GLY A 104 -9.48 26.56 5.03
CA GLY A 104 -8.46 26.49 6.07
C GLY A 104 -8.02 25.05 6.38
N PRO A 105 -6.95 24.89 7.18
CA PRO A 105 -6.40 23.58 7.53
C PRO A 105 -7.40 22.69 8.29
N GLU A 106 -8.40 23.26 8.94
CA GLU A 106 -9.48 22.53 9.62
C GLU A 106 -10.29 21.63 8.67
N GLY A 107 -10.39 22.02 7.39
CA GLY A 107 -11.07 21.20 6.37
C GLY A 107 -10.37 19.86 6.11
N HIS A 108 -9.07 19.75 6.42
CA HIS A 108 -8.32 18.50 6.24
C HIS A 108 -8.85 17.37 7.12
N THR A 109 -9.09 17.65 8.40
CA THR A 109 -9.65 16.66 9.34
C THR A 109 -11.12 16.39 9.03
N GLN A 110 -11.90 17.43 8.70
CA GLN A 110 -13.33 17.31 8.40
C GLN A 110 -13.62 16.50 7.13
N SER A 111 -12.70 16.51 6.16
CA SER A 111 -12.83 15.71 4.93
C SER A 111 -12.56 14.22 5.13
N ARG A 112 -12.01 13.82 6.29
CA ARG A 112 -11.54 12.45 6.59
C ARG A 112 -12.13 11.92 7.89
N PRO A 113 -13.47 11.83 8.04
CA PRO A 113 -14.07 11.27 9.25
C PRO A 113 -13.67 9.80 9.41
N GLU A 114 -13.24 9.43 10.62
CA GLU A 114 -12.64 8.13 10.93
C GLU A 114 -13.52 6.95 10.54
N GLU A 115 -14.81 7.01 10.91
CA GLU A 115 -15.80 5.94 10.71
C GLU A 115 -15.96 5.53 9.25
N VAL A 116 -16.02 6.51 8.35
CA VAL A 116 -16.31 6.28 6.93
C VAL A 116 -15.04 6.02 6.14
N CYS A 117 -13.97 6.77 6.44
CA CYS A 117 -12.75 6.70 5.64
C CYS A 117 -11.85 5.54 6.06
N VAL A 118 -11.71 5.29 7.37
CA VAL A 118 -10.70 4.36 7.91
C VAL A 118 -11.33 3.04 8.31
N PHE A 119 -12.37 3.06 9.14
CA PHE A 119 -12.95 1.83 9.70
C PHE A 119 -13.56 0.91 8.63
N MET A 120 -14.23 1.45 7.61
CA MET A 120 -14.83 0.63 6.54
C MET A 120 -13.77 -0.12 5.72
N ASN A 121 -12.71 0.57 5.29
CA ASN A 121 -11.64 -0.04 4.49
C ASN A 121 -10.82 -1.05 5.32
N ILE A 122 -10.47 -0.71 6.57
CA ILE A 122 -9.76 -1.65 7.45
C ILE A 122 -10.61 -2.91 7.69
N ARG A 123 -11.90 -2.77 7.99
CA ARG A 123 -12.77 -3.93 8.22
C ARG A 123 -12.93 -4.79 6.98
N GLN A 124 -13.11 -4.20 5.81
CA GLN A 124 -13.23 -4.94 4.54
C GLN A 124 -12.00 -5.82 4.32
N TRP A 125 -10.79 -5.25 4.43
CA TRP A 125 -9.55 -5.97 4.13
C TRP A 125 -9.11 -6.91 5.24
N LEU A 126 -9.36 -6.60 6.53
CA LEU A 126 -9.12 -7.56 7.61
C LEU A 126 -10.08 -8.75 7.53
N THR A 127 -11.33 -8.53 7.14
CA THR A 127 -12.31 -9.63 6.98
C THR A 127 -11.92 -10.52 5.82
N LEU A 128 -11.52 -9.92 4.69
CA LEU A 128 -10.94 -10.65 3.57
C LEU A 128 -9.70 -11.40 4.01
N ASP A 129 -8.73 -10.77 4.66
CA ASP A 129 -7.52 -11.44 5.14
C ASP A 129 -7.86 -12.61 6.07
N HIS A 130 -8.76 -12.45 7.04
CA HIS A 130 -9.18 -13.55 7.92
C HIS A 130 -9.83 -14.74 7.20
N HIS A 131 -10.76 -14.50 6.27
CA HIS A 131 -11.42 -15.58 5.54
C HIS A 131 -10.54 -16.20 4.46
N THR A 132 -9.74 -15.36 3.79
CA THR A 132 -8.85 -15.79 2.72
C THR A 132 -7.67 -16.54 3.35
N LEU A 133 -7.04 -16.04 4.42
CA LEU A 133 -5.97 -16.74 5.15
C LEU A 133 -6.41 -18.07 5.77
N GLN A 134 -7.69 -18.26 6.13
CA GLN A 134 -8.15 -19.60 6.55
C GLN A 134 -8.13 -20.60 5.40
N VAL A 135 -8.39 -20.16 4.16
CA VAL A 135 -8.23 -20.98 2.95
C VAL A 135 -6.74 -21.19 2.62
N TRP A 136 -5.89 -20.17 2.82
CA TRP A 136 -4.44 -20.27 2.59
C TRP A 136 -3.67 -21.04 3.67
N ARG A 137 -4.15 -21.08 4.92
CA ARG A 137 -3.62 -21.92 6.01
C ARG A 137 -3.84 -23.42 5.78
N GLY A 138 -4.64 -23.79 4.77
CA GLY A 138 -4.76 -25.16 4.26
C GLY A 138 -3.64 -25.59 3.30
N LEU A 139 -2.73 -24.68 2.93
CA LEU A 139 -1.51 -25.01 2.20
C LEU A 139 -0.39 -25.28 3.22
N ASP A 140 0.06 -26.52 3.21
CA ASP A 140 1.04 -27.10 4.12
C ASP A 140 2.36 -26.31 4.16
N TRP A 141 2.77 -25.88 5.36
CA TRP A 141 4.03 -25.17 5.64
C TRP A 141 5.20 -26.14 5.91
N SER A 142 5.10 -27.42 5.52
CA SER A 142 6.14 -28.43 5.75
C SER A 142 7.35 -28.36 4.81
N LEU A 143 7.39 -27.42 3.86
CA LEU A 143 8.55 -27.27 2.98
C LEU A 143 9.65 -26.42 3.63
N PRO A 144 10.88 -26.96 3.77
CA PRO A 144 11.97 -26.27 4.46
C PRO A 144 12.52 -25.10 3.63
N ILE A 145 12.99 -24.09 4.37
CA ILE A 145 13.76 -22.92 3.91
C ILE A 145 15.08 -23.36 3.29
#